data_AF-A0A7W0L3B8-F1
#
_entry.id   AF-A0A7W0L3B8-F1
#
_cell.length_a   1.000
_cell.length_b   1.000
_cell.length_c   1.000
_cell.angle_alpha   90.00
_cell.angle_beta   90.00
_cell.angle_gamma   90.00
#
_symmetry.space_group_name_H-M   'P 1'
#
loop_
_entity.id
_entity.type
_entity.pdbx_description
1 polymer ?
#
loop_
_entity_poly.entity_id
_entity_poly.type
_entity_poly.pdbx_seq_one_letter_code
_entity_poly.pdbx_strand_id
1 'polypeptide(L)'
;MSEAMLMKSTLRDMPVDEALAAVDAGAAFVDLRPVESYLEVHVPGSMALLYEFGPGLAARARDCLPLSLPLVLLDLGQGNLMHAAASFRGKGFTVLGKIDDGINQWATERGTPISTEIVSEPEGLVLDVGDPGASAGDDAVLIPLEKLWARAAELGDEQRVTIASGYGVRAALAVGILERGGHEVAIWTSTSN
;
A
#
# COMPACT_ATOMS: atom_id res chain seq x y z
N MET A 1 36.81 12.93 7.47
CA MET A 1 35.41 12.52 7.23
C MET A 1 34.55 13.36 8.16
N SER A 2 33.66 14.20 7.63
CA SER A 2 32.93 15.17 8.44
C SER A 2 31.76 14.53 9.20
N GLU A 3 31.41 15.18 10.30
CA GLU A 3 30.28 14.90 11.22
C GLU A 3 28.93 14.73 10.50
N ALA A 4 28.81 15.25 9.27
CA ALA A 4 27.64 15.09 8.40
C ALA A 4 27.38 13.63 7.94
N MET A 5 28.36 12.73 8.03
CA MET A 5 28.21 11.32 7.64
C MET A 5 27.65 10.43 8.78
N LEU A 6 27.42 11.02 9.97
CA LEU A 6 26.97 10.34 11.19
C LEU A 6 25.56 10.75 11.64
N MET A 7 24.80 11.47 10.81
CA MET A 7 23.34 11.50 10.97
C MET A 7 22.81 10.11 10.64
N LYS A 8 22.84 9.20 11.61
CA LYS A 8 21.78 8.19 11.74
C LYS A 8 20.49 8.98 11.59
N SER A 9 19.83 8.92 10.45
CA SER A 9 18.51 9.54 10.31
C SER A 9 17.60 8.74 11.23
N THR A 10 17.47 9.20 12.48
CA THR A 10 16.64 8.54 13.47
C THR A 10 15.23 8.53 12.92
N LEU A 11 14.62 7.35 12.87
CA LEU A 11 13.21 7.24 12.58
C LEU A 11 12.47 7.70 13.83
N ARG A 12 11.74 8.80 13.72
CA ARG A 12 10.98 9.38 14.83
C ARG A 12 9.71 8.55 15.08
N ASP A 13 9.41 8.36 16.36
CA ASP A 13 8.09 7.93 16.83
C ASP A 13 7.11 9.10 16.73
N MET A 14 6.03 8.88 15.98
CA MET A 14 4.95 9.83 15.83
C MET A 14 3.81 9.47 16.79
N PRO A 15 3.33 10.44 17.59
CA PRO A 15 2.02 10.35 18.22
C PRO A 15 0.92 10.06 17.19
N VAL A 16 -0.10 9.30 17.60
CA VAL A 16 -1.19 8.89 16.70
C VAL A 16 -1.97 10.07 16.12
N ASP A 17 -2.23 11.09 16.93
CA ASP A 17 -2.92 12.31 16.51
C ASP A 17 -2.14 13.06 15.43
N GLU A 18 -0.81 13.15 15.57
CA GLU A 18 0.08 13.73 14.55
C GLU A 18 0.08 12.90 13.27
N ALA A 19 0.12 11.58 13.37
CA ALA A 19 0.11 10.68 12.23
C ALA A 19 -1.22 10.69 11.46
N LEU A 20 -2.35 10.66 12.18
CA LEU A 20 -3.68 10.78 11.60
C LEU A 20 -3.85 12.14 10.92
N ALA A 21 -3.42 13.23 11.56
CA ALA A 21 -3.46 14.56 10.94
C ALA A 21 -2.60 14.64 9.67
N ALA A 22 -1.44 13.97 9.64
CA ALA A 22 -0.61 13.89 8.44
C ALA A 22 -1.31 13.13 7.31
N VAL A 23 -2.02 12.05 7.61
CA VAL A 23 -2.81 11.27 6.63
C VAL A 23 -4.01 12.07 6.13
N ASP A 24 -4.72 12.77 7.03
CA ASP A 24 -5.81 13.69 6.67
C ASP A 24 -5.30 14.81 5.74
N ALA A 25 -4.03 15.22 5.89
CA ALA A 25 -3.35 16.18 5.01
C ALA A 25 -2.76 15.57 3.72
N GLY A 26 -2.96 14.28 3.46
CA GLY A 26 -2.56 13.62 2.23
C GLY A 26 -1.32 12.71 2.32
N ALA A 27 -0.78 12.46 3.51
CA ALA A 27 0.19 11.38 3.69
C ALA A 27 -0.45 10.00 3.44
N ALA A 28 0.40 8.99 3.26
CA ALA A 28 -0.01 7.60 3.25
C ALA A 28 0.60 6.86 4.43
N PHE A 29 -0.23 6.06 5.09
CA PHE A 29 0.28 4.96 5.89
C PHE A 29 0.89 3.90 4.99
N VAL A 30 2.01 3.34 5.41
CA VAL A 30 2.72 2.26 4.70
C VAL A 30 2.77 1.04 5.60
N ASP A 31 2.01 0.00 5.23
CA ASP A 31 2.00 -1.28 5.93
C ASP A 31 3.10 -2.18 5.39
N LEU A 32 4.00 -2.58 6.28
CA LEU A 32 5.18 -3.37 5.96
C LEU A 32 5.02 -4.88 6.22
N ARG A 33 3.84 -5.30 6.69
CA ARG A 33 3.55 -6.69 7.07
C ARG A 33 3.42 -7.63 5.85
N PRO A 34 3.45 -8.97 6.08
CA PRO A 34 3.04 -9.97 5.08
C PRO A 34 1.71 -9.63 4.42
N VAL A 35 1.58 -9.99 3.14
CA VAL A 35 0.37 -9.72 2.33
C VAL A 35 -0.86 -10.34 2.97
N GLU A 36 -0.73 -11.55 3.50
CA GLU A 36 -1.78 -12.27 4.20
C GLU A 36 -2.31 -11.46 5.39
N SER A 37 -1.40 -10.93 6.22
CA SER A 37 -1.75 -10.12 7.39
C SER A 37 -2.35 -8.76 7.02
N TYR A 38 -1.94 -8.17 5.89
CA TYR A 38 -2.53 -6.95 5.36
C TYR A 38 -3.97 -7.20 4.89
N LEU A 39 -4.18 -8.21 4.04
CA LEU A 39 -5.49 -8.50 3.47
C LEU A 39 -6.49 -8.99 4.51
N GLU A 40 -6.02 -9.68 5.57
CA GLU A 40 -6.86 -10.06 6.70
C GLU A 40 -7.39 -8.85 7.46
N VAL A 41 -6.55 -7.84 7.71
CA VAL A 41 -6.95 -6.59 8.37
C VAL A 41 -5.94 -5.47 8.14
N HIS A 42 -6.39 -4.31 7.69
CA HIS A 42 -5.53 -3.13 7.47
C HIS A 42 -6.28 -1.81 7.64
N VAL A 43 -5.52 -0.72 7.68
CA VAL A 43 -6.06 0.65 7.65
C VAL A 43 -6.53 0.96 6.24
N PRO A 44 -7.80 1.38 6.02
CA PRO A 44 -8.31 1.71 4.69
C PRO A 44 -7.40 2.67 3.92
N GLY A 45 -7.03 2.30 2.68
CA GLY A 45 -6.18 3.14 1.82
C GLY A 45 -4.71 3.24 2.27
N SER A 46 -4.26 2.39 3.18
CA SER A 46 -2.83 2.24 3.49
C SER A 46 -2.11 1.48 2.38
N MET A 47 -0.81 1.73 2.18
CA MET A 47 -0.03 1.12 1.10
C MET A 47 0.58 -0.19 1.59
N ALA A 48 0.14 -1.33 1.06
CA ALA A 48 0.77 -2.61 1.32
C ALA A 48 2.13 -2.70 0.61
N LEU A 49 3.20 -2.59 1.38
CA LEU A 49 4.57 -2.61 0.91
C LEU A 49 5.37 -3.60 1.77
N LEU A 50 5.18 -4.90 1.51
CA LEU A 50 5.87 -5.98 2.23
C LEU A 50 7.36 -5.66 2.45
N TYR A 51 7.77 -5.71 3.72
CA TYR A 51 9.17 -5.57 4.07
C TYR A 51 9.98 -6.77 3.59
N GLU A 52 10.85 -6.52 2.62
CA GLU A 52 11.83 -7.48 2.11
C GLU A 52 13.23 -6.88 2.29
N PHE A 53 14.16 -7.65 2.84
CA PHE A 53 15.54 -7.19 2.93
C PHE A 53 16.15 -7.15 1.52
N GLY A 54 16.41 -5.94 1.00
CA GLY A 54 16.92 -5.74 -0.35
C GLY A 54 16.19 -4.64 -1.11
N PRO A 55 16.39 -4.53 -2.44
CA PRO A 55 15.87 -3.40 -3.20
C PRO A 55 14.36 -3.48 -3.47
N GLY A 56 13.72 -4.64 -3.30
CA GLY A 56 12.35 -4.92 -3.73
C GLY A 56 11.32 -3.93 -3.19
N LEU A 57 11.30 -3.71 -1.87
CA LEU A 57 10.41 -2.78 -1.18
C LEU A 57 10.44 -1.36 -1.78
N ALA A 58 11.62 -0.75 -1.78
CA ALA A 58 11.77 0.66 -2.14
C ALA A 58 11.75 0.87 -3.67
N ALA A 59 12.20 -0.11 -4.46
CA ALA A 59 12.03 -0.09 -5.91
C ALA A 59 10.54 -0.11 -6.29
N ARG A 60 9.76 -1.03 -5.71
CA ARG A 60 8.31 -1.11 -5.95
C ARG A 60 7.60 0.18 -5.59
N ALA A 61 7.88 0.74 -4.41
CA ALA A 61 7.34 2.05 -4.04
C ALA A 61 7.71 3.13 -5.05
N ARG A 62 8.99 3.17 -5.49
CA ARG A 62 9.48 4.16 -6.46
C ARG A 62 8.78 4.07 -7.82
N ASP A 63 8.43 2.86 -8.23
CA ASP A 63 7.82 2.58 -9.53
C ASP A 63 6.31 2.84 -9.50
N CYS A 64 5.65 2.68 -8.34
CA CYS A 64 4.19 2.74 -8.23
C CYS A 64 3.64 4.02 -7.59
N LEU A 65 4.42 4.70 -6.73
CA LEU A 65 3.95 5.84 -5.92
C LEU A 65 4.65 7.14 -6.32
N PRO A 66 3.97 8.31 -6.23
CA PRO A 66 4.61 9.58 -6.51
C PRO A 66 5.56 9.97 -5.37
N LEU A 67 6.73 10.51 -5.70
CA LEU A 67 7.72 10.95 -4.71
C LEU A 67 7.21 12.08 -3.79
N SER A 68 6.17 12.80 -4.20
CA SER A 68 5.53 13.83 -3.40
C SER A 68 4.65 13.27 -2.29
N LEU A 69 4.36 11.96 -2.26
CA LEU A 69 3.56 11.32 -1.22
C LEU A 69 4.38 11.19 0.08
N PRO A 70 4.02 11.89 1.16
CA PRO A 70 4.65 11.70 2.45
C PRO A 70 4.26 10.34 3.04
N LEU A 71 5.21 9.64 3.66
CA LEU A 71 5.01 8.30 4.18
C LEU A 71 5.08 8.29 5.71
N VAL A 72 4.13 7.59 6.33
CA VAL A 72 4.16 7.22 7.76
C VAL A 72 4.19 5.70 7.84
N LEU A 73 5.21 5.15 8.50
CA LEU A 73 5.39 3.70 8.53
C LEU A 73 4.55 3.06 9.64
N LEU A 74 3.84 1.98 9.27
CA LEU A 74 3.17 1.05 10.18
C LEU A 74 4.00 -0.24 10.28
N ASP A 75 4.10 -0.81 11.47
CA ASP A 75 4.43 -2.23 11.64
C ASP A 75 3.94 -2.72 13.01
N LEU A 76 3.71 -4.02 13.13
CA LEU A 76 3.43 -4.74 14.38
C LEU A 76 4.71 -5.40 14.95
N GLY A 77 5.87 -4.80 14.68
CA GLY A 77 7.17 -5.21 15.22
C GLY A 77 7.85 -6.37 14.49
N GLN A 78 7.46 -6.68 13.25
CA GLN A 78 8.06 -7.77 12.47
C GLN A 78 9.18 -7.29 11.52
N GLY A 79 9.23 -6.01 11.20
CA GLY A 79 10.15 -5.40 10.25
C GLY A 79 11.20 -4.48 10.89
N ASN A 80 12.29 -4.25 10.17
CA ASN A 80 13.24 -3.21 10.54
C ASN A 80 12.80 -1.88 9.95
N LEU A 81 11.93 -1.17 10.68
CA LEU A 81 11.37 0.12 10.26
C LEU A 81 12.45 1.16 9.94
N MET A 82 13.56 1.16 10.68
CA MET A 82 14.68 2.07 10.42
C MET A 82 15.33 1.79 9.06
N HIS A 83 15.50 0.53 8.70
CA HIS A 83 15.99 0.13 7.39
C HIS A 83 14.98 0.48 6.28
N ALA A 84 13.69 0.17 6.48
CA ALA A 84 12.64 0.53 5.53
C ALA A 84 12.62 2.05 5.25
N ALA A 85 12.66 2.87 6.31
CA ALA A 85 12.73 4.32 6.21
C ALA A 85 13.96 4.79 5.43
N ALA A 86 15.13 4.22 5.71
CA ALA A 86 16.37 4.53 4.99
C ALA A 86 16.26 4.17 3.50
N SER A 87 15.67 3.01 3.18
CA SER A 87 15.46 2.57 1.80
C SER A 87 14.49 3.47 1.03
N PHE A 88 13.37 3.89 1.64
CA PHE A 88 12.46 4.86 1.03
C PHE A 88 13.11 6.22 0.82
N ARG A 89 13.81 6.74 1.83
CA ARG A 89 14.57 8.01 1.72
C ARG A 89 15.62 7.94 0.62
N GLY A 90 16.33 6.82 0.49
CA GLY A 90 17.28 6.58 -0.59
C GLY A 90 16.68 6.59 -2.00
N LYS A 91 15.36 6.40 -2.12
CA LYS A 91 14.61 6.52 -3.38
C LYS A 91 13.97 7.90 -3.58
N GLY A 92 14.13 8.81 -2.62
CA GLY A 92 13.65 10.20 -2.70
C GLY A 92 12.31 10.44 -2.02
N PHE A 93 11.74 9.48 -1.29
CA PHE A 93 10.51 9.69 -0.53
C PHE A 93 10.77 10.47 0.77
N THR A 94 9.76 11.21 1.19
CA THR A 94 9.73 11.81 2.54
C THR A 94 9.09 10.83 3.51
N VAL A 95 9.86 10.35 4.49
CA VAL A 95 9.34 9.51 5.60
C VAL A 95 9.24 10.37 6.85
N LEU A 96 8.01 10.66 7.26
CA LEU A 96 7.68 11.56 8.38
C LEU A 96 8.03 10.92 9.72
N GLY A 97 7.81 9.61 9.85
CA GLY A 97 8.06 8.86 11.07
C GLY A 97 7.42 7.48 11.04
N LYS A 98 7.32 6.87 12.21
CA LYS A 98 6.60 5.61 12.44
C LYS A 98 5.53 5.78 13.50
N ILE A 99 4.51 4.95 13.44
CA ILE A 99 3.59 4.73 14.55
C ILE A 99 3.72 3.28 15.02
N ASP A 100 3.69 3.11 16.34
CA ASP A 100 3.59 1.78 16.94
C ASP A 100 2.12 1.37 17.02
N ASP A 101 1.81 0.10 16.83
CA ASP A 101 0.44 -0.44 16.96
C ASP A 101 -0.63 0.28 16.11
N GLY A 102 -0.23 0.74 14.91
CA GLY A 102 -1.01 1.69 14.12
C GLY A 102 -2.42 1.25 13.74
N ILE A 103 -2.65 -0.05 13.57
CA ILE A 103 -3.97 -0.60 13.22
C ILE A 103 -4.93 -0.50 14.41
N ASN A 104 -4.49 -0.83 15.62
CA ASN A 104 -5.30 -0.70 16.82
C ASN A 104 -5.52 0.77 17.19
N GLN A 105 -4.50 1.61 16.98
CA GLN A 105 -4.64 3.06 17.16
C GLN A 105 -5.66 3.66 16.17
N TRP A 106 -5.64 3.24 14.90
CA TRP A 106 -6.69 3.59 13.94
C TRP A 106 -8.07 3.09 14.41
N ALA A 107 -8.16 1.82 14.83
CA ALA A 107 -9.40 1.23 15.31
C ALA A 107 -10.06 2.05 16.43
N THR A 108 -9.22 2.54 17.34
CA THR A 108 -9.65 3.36 18.49
C THR A 108 -10.13 4.75 18.06
N GLU A 109 -9.43 5.40 17.12
CA GLU A 109 -9.63 6.82 16.79
C GLU A 109 -10.54 7.08 15.57
N ARG A 110 -10.67 6.10 14.67
CA ARG A 110 -11.32 6.26 13.36
C ARG A 110 -12.33 5.14 13.04
N GLY A 111 -12.39 4.09 13.86
CA GLY A 111 -13.31 2.97 13.68
C GLY A 111 -12.66 1.76 13.00
N THR A 112 -13.49 0.77 12.65
CA THR A 112 -13.04 -0.59 12.31
C THR A 112 -12.08 -0.61 11.11
N PRO A 113 -10.85 -1.15 11.26
CA PRO A 113 -10.00 -1.54 10.15
C PRO A 113 -10.72 -2.53 9.23
N ILE A 114 -10.33 -2.60 7.96
CA ILE A 114 -11.05 -3.40 6.96
C ILE A 114 -10.24 -4.63 6.55
N SER A 115 -10.94 -5.62 6.00
CA SER A 115 -10.36 -6.80 5.35
C SER A 115 -10.64 -6.74 3.85
N THR A 116 -9.72 -7.23 3.03
CA THR A 116 -9.96 -7.37 1.59
C THR A 116 -10.59 -8.73 1.30
N GLU A 117 -11.73 -8.72 0.61
CA GLU A 117 -12.41 -9.95 0.23
C GLU A 117 -11.63 -10.70 -0.86
N ILE A 118 -11.58 -12.03 -0.74
CA ILE A 118 -11.06 -12.92 -1.78
C ILE A 118 -12.23 -13.68 -2.38
N VAL A 119 -12.49 -13.48 -3.67
CA VAL A 119 -13.66 -14.02 -4.37
C VAL A 119 -13.26 -15.06 -5.42
N SER A 120 -14.14 -16.04 -5.65
CA SER A 120 -13.97 -17.04 -6.72
C SER A 120 -14.48 -16.56 -8.07
N GLU A 121 -15.44 -15.64 -8.07
CA GLU A 121 -16.03 -15.02 -9.26
C GLU A 121 -15.91 -13.50 -9.12
N PRO A 122 -15.54 -12.76 -10.17
CA PRO A 122 -15.36 -11.33 -10.07
C PRO A 122 -16.70 -10.58 -10.03
N GLU A 123 -16.72 -9.47 -9.28
CA GLU A 123 -17.87 -8.57 -9.17
C GLU A 123 -17.46 -7.13 -9.52
N GLY A 124 -18.38 -6.35 -10.08
CA GLY A 124 -18.08 -4.97 -10.47
C GLY A 124 -17.06 -4.89 -11.61
N LEU A 125 -16.24 -3.84 -11.61
CA LEU A 125 -15.19 -3.63 -12.61
C LEU A 125 -14.03 -4.60 -12.37
N VAL A 126 -13.64 -5.37 -13.39
CA VAL A 126 -12.47 -6.25 -13.33
C VAL A 126 -11.23 -5.48 -13.75
N LEU A 127 -10.27 -5.34 -12.84
CA LEU A 127 -9.02 -4.63 -13.04
C LEU A 127 -7.84 -5.61 -13.09
N ASP A 128 -7.10 -5.58 -14.19
CA ASP A 128 -5.79 -6.23 -14.27
C ASP A 128 -4.68 -5.21 -14.01
N VAL A 129 -3.91 -5.44 -12.95
CA VAL A 129 -2.72 -4.70 -12.54
C VAL A 129 -1.41 -5.42 -12.88
N GLY A 130 -1.48 -6.50 -13.64
CA GLY A 130 -0.36 -7.33 -14.05
C GLY A 130 0.52 -6.69 -15.12
N ASP A 131 1.57 -7.42 -15.51
CA ASP A 131 2.43 -7.01 -16.61
C ASP A 131 1.66 -7.06 -17.95
N PRO A 132 1.92 -6.11 -18.88
CA PRO A 132 1.30 -6.13 -20.20
C PRO A 132 1.51 -7.48 -20.92
N GLY A 133 0.40 -8.13 -21.29
CA GLY A 133 0.41 -9.40 -22.04
C GLY A 133 -0.05 -10.63 -21.24
N ALA A 134 -0.19 -10.54 -19.92
CA ALA A 134 -1.11 -11.40 -19.19
C ALA A 134 -2.53 -10.88 -19.45
N SER A 135 -3.46 -11.75 -19.83
CA SER A 135 -4.86 -11.37 -20.03
C SER A 135 -5.70 -11.95 -18.91
N ALA A 136 -6.35 -11.08 -18.13
CA ALA A 136 -7.38 -11.43 -17.16
C ALA A 136 -8.77 -11.69 -17.80
N GLY A 137 -8.87 -11.65 -19.14
CA GLY A 137 -10.12 -11.79 -19.89
C GLY A 137 -10.41 -10.58 -20.77
N ASP A 138 -11.33 -10.74 -21.73
CA ASP A 138 -11.61 -9.73 -22.76
C ASP A 138 -12.27 -8.45 -22.20
N ASP A 139 -12.96 -8.55 -21.05
CA ASP A 139 -13.66 -7.43 -20.41
C ASP A 139 -12.86 -6.76 -19.28
N ALA A 140 -11.64 -7.25 -18.98
CA ALA A 140 -10.81 -6.69 -17.92
C ALA A 140 -10.15 -5.38 -18.37
N VAL A 141 -10.19 -4.36 -17.50
CA VAL A 141 -9.47 -3.11 -17.70
C VAL A 141 -8.01 -3.33 -17.31
N LEU A 142 -7.08 -3.16 -18.25
CA LEU A 142 -5.64 -3.29 -17.98
C LEU A 142 -5.03 -1.93 -17.57
N ILE A 143 -4.65 -1.82 -16.30
CA ILE A 143 -3.83 -0.73 -15.77
C ILE A 143 -2.68 -1.34 -14.98
N PRO A 144 -1.48 -1.48 -15.59
CA PRO A 144 -0.31 -2.02 -14.88
C PRO A 144 -0.09 -1.28 -13.57
N LEU A 145 0.30 -2.01 -12.51
CA LEU A 145 0.43 -1.46 -11.16
C LEU A 145 1.24 -0.16 -11.09
N GLU A 146 2.33 -0.07 -11.86
CA GLU A 146 3.23 1.09 -11.90
C GLU A 146 2.54 2.36 -12.47
N LYS A 147 1.45 2.18 -13.19
CA LYS A 147 0.63 3.26 -13.75
C LYS A 147 -0.65 3.51 -12.93
N LEU A 148 -1.00 2.60 -12.02
CA LEU A 148 -2.29 2.61 -11.33
C LEU A 148 -2.52 3.89 -10.56
N TRP A 149 -1.52 4.38 -9.81
CA TRP A 149 -1.67 5.63 -9.05
C TRP A 149 -2.12 6.81 -9.94
N ALA A 150 -1.52 6.95 -11.12
CA ALA A 150 -1.80 8.08 -12.02
C ALA A 150 -3.10 7.88 -12.81
N ARG A 151 -3.57 6.64 -12.95
CA ARG A 151 -4.69 6.25 -13.81
C ARG A 151 -5.90 5.74 -13.05
N ALA A 152 -5.88 5.67 -11.72
CA ALA A 152 -7.00 5.19 -10.92
C ALA A 152 -8.29 5.96 -11.19
N ALA A 153 -8.19 7.27 -11.49
CA ALA A 153 -9.33 8.09 -11.87
C ALA A 153 -10.01 7.65 -13.20
N GLU A 154 -9.34 6.86 -14.05
CA GLU A 154 -9.95 6.30 -15.26
C GLU A 154 -11.03 5.24 -14.95
N LEU A 155 -11.05 4.71 -13.73
CA LEU A 155 -12.08 3.77 -13.26
C LEU A 155 -13.43 4.45 -13.01
N GLY A 156 -13.49 5.78 -13.03
CA GLY A 156 -14.72 6.55 -12.86
C GLY A 156 -15.34 6.37 -11.47
N ASP A 157 -16.67 6.45 -11.42
CA ASP A 157 -17.46 6.34 -10.19
C ASP A 157 -17.80 4.88 -9.82
N GLU A 158 -17.08 3.89 -10.39
CA GLU A 158 -17.30 2.48 -10.08
C GLU A 158 -17.04 2.22 -8.61
N GLN A 159 -18.09 1.86 -7.86
CA GLN A 159 -17.99 1.67 -6.43
C GLN A 159 -17.17 0.43 -6.08
N ARG A 160 -17.27 -0.64 -6.87
CA ARG A 160 -16.63 -1.93 -6.59
C ARG A 160 -15.69 -2.36 -7.71
N VAL A 161 -14.44 -2.63 -7.34
CA VAL A 161 -13.36 -3.06 -8.24
C VAL A 161 -12.82 -4.41 -7.79
N THR A 162 -12.78 -5.38 -8.68
CA THR A 162 -12.18 -6.69 -8.45
C THR A 162 -10.84 -6.80 -9.18
N ILE A 163 -9.76 -7.02 -8.43
CA ILE A 163 -8.40 -7.16 -8.99
C ILE A 163 -8.16 -8.59 -9.47
N ALA A 164 -7.75 -8.75 -10.73
CA ALA A 164 -7.57 -10.05 -11.39
C ALA A 164 -6.14 -10.62 -11.36
N SER A 165 -5.13 -9.85 -10.97
CA SER A 165 -3.69 -10.18 -11.17
C SER A 165 -3.09 -11.19 -10.21
N GLY A 166 -3.89 -12.11 -9.67
CA GLY A 166 -3.48 -13.12 -8.71
C GLY A 166 -3.18 -12.57 -7.31
N TYR A 167 -3.17 -13.48 -6.34
CA TYR A 167 -2.86 -13.18 -4.94
C TYR A 167 -1.37 -12.80 -4.77
N GLY A 168 -1.07 -11.71 -4.05
CA GLY A 168 0.31 -11.35 -3.72
C GLY A 168 0.58 -9.84 -3.63
N VAL A 169 1.87 -9.48 -3.65
CA VAL A 169 2.33 -8.11 -3.34
C VAL A 169 1.77 -7.05 -4.30
N ARG A 170 1.58 -7.38 -5.58
CA ARG A 170 1.02 -6.45 -6.57
C ARG A 170 -0.44 -6.13 -6.27
N ALA A 171 -1.25 -7.17 -6.07
CA ALA A 171 -2.66 -7.02 -5.73
C ALA A 171 -2.83 -6.26 -4.41
N ALA A 172 -2.04 -6.58 -3.38
CA ALA A 172 -2.11 -5.89 -2.10
C ALA A 172 -1.78 -4.39 -2.20
N LEU A 173 -0.77 -4.00 -2.99
CA LEU A 173 -0.49 -2.58 -3.20
C LEU A 173 -1.62 -1.89 -4.00
N ALA A 174 -2.19 -2.58 -4.99
CA ALA A 174 -3.32 -2.06 -5.76
C ALA A 174 -4.55 -1.80 -4.87
N VAL A 175 -4.84 -2.70 -3.91
CA VAL A 175 -5.91 -2.51 -2.91
C VAL A 175 -5.79 -1.14 -2.24
N GLY A 176 -4.62 -0.86 -1.65
CA GLY A 176 -4.39 0.42 -0.96
C GLY A 176 -4.57 1.64 -1.87
N ILE A 177 -4.08 1.56 -3.11
CA ILE A 177 -4.20 2.66 -4.09
C ILE A 177 -5.67 2.93 -4.43
N LEU A 178 -6.46 1.88 -4.64
CA LEU A 178 -7.87 1.96 -5.03
C LEU A 178 -8.76 2.41 -3.87
N GLU A 179 -8.55 1.88 -2.67
CA GLU A 179 -9.27 2.31 -1.46
C GLU A 179 -9.04 3.78 -1.15
N ARG A 180 -7.81 4.27 -1.37
CA ARG A 180 -7.50 5.70 -1.27
C ARG A 180 -8.29 6.55 -2.27
N GLY A 181 -8.63 5.97 -3.43
CA GLY A 181 -9.53 6.56 -4.42
C GLY A 181 -11.01 6.46 -4.07
N GLY A 182 -11.36 5.74 -2.99
CA GLY A 182 -12.74 5.56 -2.53
C GLY A 182 -13.44 4.30 -3.07
N HIS A 183 -12.71 3.39 -3.73
CA HIS A 183 -13.28 2.14 -4.23
C HIS A 183 -13.37 1.06 -3.14
N GLU A 184 -14.43 0.27 -3.17
CA GLU A 184 -14.52 -1.02 -2.48
C GLU A 184 -13.76 -2.07 -3.31
N VAL A 185 -12.84 -2.79 -2.69
CA VAL A 185 -11.90 -3.66 -3.42
C VAL A 185 -12.04 -5.12 -3.01
N ALA A 186 -12.07 -6.01 -4.00
CA ALA A 186 -11.93 -7.45 -3.83
C ALA A 186 -10.76 -7.98 -4.68
N ILE A 187 -10.21 -9.13 -4.31
CA ILE A 187 -9.23 -9.87 -5.10
C ILE A 187 -9.89 -11.11 -5.67
N TRP A 188 -9.82 -11.26 -6.99
CA TRP A 188 -10.26 -12.48 -7.65
C TRP A 188 -9.12 -13.49 -7.72
N THR A 189 -9.36 -14.68 -7.18
CA THR A 189 -8.49 -15.83 -7.37
C THR A 189 -9.21 -16.87 -8.20
N SER A 190 -8.76 -17.05 -9.44
CA SER A 190 -9.14 -18.22 -10.23
C SER A 190 -8.64 -19.47 -9.51
N THR A 191 -9.56 -20.31 -9.02
CA THR A 191 -9.22 -21.67 -8.60
C THR A 191 -8.83 -22.43 -9.87
N SER A 192 -7.53 -22.48 -10.16
CA SER A 192 -7.04 -23.41 -11.18
C SER A 192 -7.19 -24.82 -10.59
N ASN A 193 -8.08 -25.62 -11.17
CA ASN A 193 -8.10 -27.07 -11.00
C ASN A 193 -6.97 -27.71 -11.82
#